data_AF-I7LJH8-F1
#
_entry.id   AF-I7LJH8-F1
#
_cell.length_a   1.000
_cell.length_b   1.000
_cell.length_c   1.000
_cell.angle_alpha   90.00
_cell.angle_beta   90.00
_cell.angle_gamma   90.00
#
_symmetry.space_group_name_H-M   'P 1'
#
loop_
_entity.id
_entity.type
_entity.pdbx_description
1 polymer ?
#
loop_
_entity_poly.entity_id
_entity_poly.type
_entity_poly.pdbx_seq_one_letter_code
_entity_poly.pdbx_strand_id
1 'polypeptide(L)'
;MTVEEEGPKPSVETVREPDFKVAYVDGVFGDLNPERGHLAFFYDVPELTTDPDGHMAATGIQRRVVIDLRMSPQRWVAMAHWMMEHADRYEDWLAGNEP
;
A
#
# COMPACT_ATOMS: atom_id res chain seq x y z
N MET A 1 4.16 -6.55 51.10
CA MET A 1 3.44 -6.50 49.82
C MET A 1 3.61 -5.09 49.29
N THR A 2 4.64 -4.88 48.49
CA THR A 2 4.96 -3.60 47.86
C THR A 2 4.08 -3.47 46.62
N VAL A 3 3.25 -2.43 46.59
CA VAL A 3 2.49 -2.05 45.39
C VAL A 3 3.49 -1.35 44.48
N GLU A 4 3.87 -1.99 43.38
CA GLU A 4 4.56 -1.29 42.30
C GLU A 4 3.56 -0.32 41.68
N GLU A 5 3.82 0.99 41.79
CA GLU A 5 3.04 1.98 41.05
C GLU A 5 3.27 1.71 39.55
N GLU A 6 2.20 1.29 38.85
CA GLU A 6 2.21 1.23 37.39
C GLU A 6 2.47 2.65 36.87
N GLY A 7 3.69 2.89 36.40
CA GLY A 7 4.06 4.15 35.74
C GLY A 7 3.11 4.47 34.57
N PRO A 8 3.04 5.73 34.15
CA PRO A 8 2.12 6.16 33.10
C PRO A 8 2.32 5.32 31.84
N LYS A 9 1.24 4.69 31.36
CA LYS A 9 1.25 3.90 30.13
C LYS A 9 1.61 4.80 28.94
N PRO A 10 2.48 4.35 28.03
CA PRO A 10 2.81 5.12 26.84
C PRO A 10 1.55 5.32 25.99
N SER A 11 1.26 6.57 25.66
CA SER A 11 0.22 6.92 24.68
C SER A 11 0.80 6.86 23.27
N VAL A 12 0.05 6.29 22.34
CA VAL A 12 0.40 6.30 20.91
C VAL A 12 -0.25 7.53 20.28
N GLU A 13 0.58 8.39 19.69
CA GLU A 13 0.12 9.52 18.86
C GLU A 13 0.42 9.20 17.40
N THR A 14 -0.49 9.57 16.50
CA THR A 14 -0.27 9.49 15.05
C THR A 14 0.06 10.87 14.52
N VAL A 15 1.32 11.06 14.12
CA VAL A 15 1.79 12.28 13.45
C VAL A 15 2.09 11.98 11.98
N ARG A 16 1.98 13.00 11.12
CA ARG A 16 2.38 12.88 9.71
C ARG A 16 3.83 13.31 9.57
N GLU A 17 4.61 12.52 8.84
CA GLU A 17 5.97 12.90 8.47
C GLU A 17 5.95 14.14 7.56
N PRO A 18 7.00 14.99 7.60
CA PRO A 18 7.09 16.17 6.74
C PRO A 18 7.01 15.86 5.23
N ASP A 19 7.44 14.67 4.83
CA ASP A 19 7.42 14.18 3.44
C ASP A 19 6.19 13.31 3.13
N PHE A 20 5.21 13.26 4.04
CA PHE A 20 3.96 12.54 3.82
C PHE A 20 3.28 13.00 2.53
N LYS A 21 3.05 12.06 1.63
CA LYS A 21 2.39 12.27 0.35
C LYS A 21 1.28 11.26 0.16
N VAL A 22 0.20 11.71 -0.47
CA VAL A 22 -0.84 10.82 -1.01
C VAL A 22 -0.43 10.45 -2.43
N ALA A 23 -0.35 9.15 -2.72
CA ALA A 23 -0.11 8.64 -4.07
C ALA A 23 -1.34 7.88 -4.56
N TYR A 24 -1.79 8.20 -5.76
CA TYR A 24 -2.75 7.39 -6.50
C TYR A 24 -1.97 6.29 -7.24
N VAL A 25 -2.42 5.05 -7.11
CA VAL A 25 -1.69 3.87 -7.58
C VAL A 25 -2.65 2.98 -8.36
N ASP A 26 -2.16 2.39 -9.44
CA ASP A 26 -2.92 1.45 -10.27
C ASP A 26 -2.72 0.01 -9.80
N GLY A 27 -1.63 -0.25 -9.07
CA GLY A 27 -1.36 -1.59 -8.56
C GLY A 27 -0.15 -1.68 -7.65
N VAL A 28 0.15 -2.93 -7.29
CA VAL A 28 1.24 -3.32 -6.42
C VAL A 28 1.90 -4.60 -6.94
N PHE A 29 3.21 -4.71 -6.82
CA PHE A 29 3.93 -5.98 -6.91
C PHE A 29 4.71 -6.22 -5.62
N GLY A 30 4.98 -7.47 -5.29
CA GLY A 30 5.67 -7.80 -4.06
C GLY A 30 6.08 -9.24 -3.95
N ASP A 31 6.87 -9.51 -2.93
CA ASP A 31 7.34 -10.84 -2.56
C ASP A 31 7.40 -10.97 -1.04
N LEU A 32 7.23 -12.21 -0.57
CA LEU A 32 7.43 -12.58 0.82
C LEU A 32 8.41 -13.74 0.87
N ASN A 33 9.46 -13.60 1.66
CA ASN A 33 10.41 -14.65 1.97
C ASN A 33 10.72 -14.66 3.48
N PRO A 34 11.47 -15.65 4.00
CA PRO A 34 11.76 -15.75 5.43
C PRO A 34 12.55 -14.57 6.01
N GLU A 35 13.21 -13.75 5.19
CA GLU A 35 14.03 -12.62 5.64
C GLU A 35 13.25 -11.29 5.59
N ARG A 36 12.37 -11.12 4.60
CA ARG A 36 11.60 -9.87 4.41
C ARG A 36 10.30 -10.07 3.65
N GLY A 37 9.37 -9.15 3.90
CA GLY A 37 8.26 -8.84 3.01
C GLY A 37 8.54 -7.54 2.25
N HIS A 38 8.13 -7.51 0.99
CA HIS A 38 8.31 -6.37 0.10
C HIS A 38 7.03 -6.09 -0.69
N LEU A 39 6.68 -4.80 -0.80
CA LEU A 39 5.59 -4.29 -1.62
C LEU A 39 6.03 -3.01 -2.31
N ALA A 40 5.81 -2.91 -3.62
CA ALA A 40 6.09 -1.73 -4.40
C ALA A 40 4.85 -1.30 -5.18
N PHE A 41 4.37 -0.10 -4.87
CA PHE A 41 3.20 0.48 -5.50
C PHE A 41 3.58 1.31 -6.71
N PHE A 42 2.75 1.26 -7.74
CA PHE A 42 3.02 1.92 -9.00
C PHE A 42 1.75 2.51 -9.63
N TYR A 43 1.96 3.44 -10.55
CA TYR A 43 0.97 3.83 -11.57
C TYR A 43 1.60 3.74 -12.96
N ASP A 44 0.79 3.51 -13.98
CA ASP A 44 1.22 3.32 -15.36
C ASP A 44 0.98 4.60 -16.17
N VAL A 45 1.96 5.02 -16.97
CA VAL A 45 1.87 6.21 -17.84
C VAL A 45 2.10 5.77 -19.28
N PRO A 46 1.19 6.09 -20.22
CA PRO A 46 1.43 5.78 -21.63
C PRO A 46 2.62 6.60 -22.15
N GLU A 47 3.52 5.94 -22.88
CA GLU A 47 4.55 6.62 -23.66
C GLU A 47 3.94 7.00 -25.01
N LEU A 48 3.96 8.30 -25.30
CA LEU A 48 3.37 8.88 -26.50
C LEU A 48 4.49 9.40 -27.39
N THR A 49 4.41 9.09 -28.67
CA THR A 49 5.19 9.79 -29.71
C THR A 49 4.25 10.59 -30.59
N THR A 50 4.79 11.60 -31.24
CA THR A 50 4.06 12.42 -32.21
C THR A 50 4.78 12.32 -33.53
N ASP A 51 4.05 11.94 -34.58
CA ASP A 51 4.58 11.92 -35.93
C ASP A 51 4.73 13.35 -36.51
N PRO A 52 5.40 13.52 -37.66
CA PRO A 52 5.56 14.84 -38.29
C PRO A 52 4.24 15.52 -38.69
N ASP A 53 3.16 14.76 -38.84
CA ASP A 53 1.82 15.24 -39.19
C ASP A 53 0.99 15.63 -37.94
N GLY A 54 1.55 15.45 -36.74
CA GLY A 54 0.95 15.85 -35.47
C GLY A 54 0.05 14.78 -34.84
N HIS A 55 0.02 13.56 -35.37
CA HIS A 55 -0.74 12.47 -34.78
C HIS A 55 0.02 11.85 -33.61
N MET A 56 -0.70 11.62 -32.51
CA MET A 56 -0.16 10.93 -31.34
C MET A 56 -0.39 9.43 -31.45
N ALA A 57 0.65 8.64 -31.21
CA ALA A 57 0.57 7.20 -31.08
C ALA A 57 1.15 6.74 -29.75
N ALA A 58 0.46 5.81 -29.09
CA ALA A 58 1.02 5.14 -27.92
C ALA A 58 2.06 4.12 -28.38
N THR A 59 3.30 4.27 -27.92
CA THR A 59 4.41 3.37 -28.26
C THR A 59 4.77 2.41 -27.13
N GLY A 60 4.27 2.67 -25.92
CA GLY A 60 4.57 1.87 -24.75
C GLY A 60 3.78 2.30 -23.53
N ILE A 61 4.01 1.59 -22.42
CA ILE A 61 3.50 1.93 -21.10
C ILE A 61 4.68 1.92 -20.15
N GLN A 62 4.88 3.02 -19.43
CA GLN A 62 5.91 3.18 -18.44
C GLN A 62 5.33 3.07 -17.04
N ARG A 63 5.76 2.03 -16.32
CA ARG A 63 5.42 1.83 -14.91
C ARG A 63 6.26 2.73 -14.01
N ARG A 64 5.59 3.57 -13.21
CA ARG A 64 6.21 4.50 -12.26
C ARG A 64 6.01 4.00 -10.84
N VAL A 65 7.08 3.50 -10.21
CA VAL A 65 7.06 3.08 -8.80
C VAL A 65 7.11 4.31 -7.90
N VAL A 66 6.17 4.42 -6.97
CA VAL A 66 6.01 5.62 -6.11
C VAL A 66 6.36 5.40 -4.65
N ILE A 67 6.23 4.16 -4.19
CA ILE A 67 6.46 3.73 -2.81
C ILE A 67 7.02 2.29 -2.86
N ASP A 68 8.17 2.07 -2.24
CA ASP A 68 8.79 0.75 -1.97
C ASP A 68 8.77 0.55 -0.44
N LEU A 69 8.01 -0.44 0.01
CA LEU A 69 7.87 -0.81 1.41
C LEU A 69 8.62 -2.11 1.68
N ARG A 70 9.43 -2.10 2.72
CA ARG A 70 10.15 -3.27 3.23
C ARG A 70 9.86 -3.44 4.70
N MET A 71 9.51 -4.65 5.09
CA MET A 71 9.11 -4.95 6.46
C MET A 71 9.47 -6.38 6.84
N SER A 72 9.34 -6.70 8.13
CA SER A 72 9.49 -8.07 8.60
C SER A 72 8.42 -8.98 8.00
N PRO A 73 8.70 -10.27 7.79
CA PRO A 73 7.72 -11.23 7.30
C PRO A 73 6.43 -11.27 8.14
N GLN A 74 6.56 -11.19 9.46
CA GLN A 74 5.41 -11.21 10.37
C GLN A 74 4.53 -9.97 10.17
N ARG A 75 5.12 -8.80 9.93
CA ARG A 75 4.36 -7.57 9.69
C ARG A 75 3.64 -7.61 8.35
N TRP A 76 4.30 -8.16 7.32
CA TRP A 76 3.69 -8.36 6.01
C TRP A 76 2.47 -9.28 6.11
N VAL A 77 2.60 -10.42 6.79
CA VAL A 77 1.50 -11.39 6.96
C VAL A 77 0.33 -10.77 7.74
N ALA A 78 0.61 -10.06 8.83
CA ALA A 78 -0.43 -9.38 9.59
C ALA A 78 -1.18 -8.34 8.74
N MET A 79 -0.46 -7.58 7.92
CA MET A 79 -1.07 -6.60 7.02
C MET A 79 -1.90 -7.28 5.93
N ALA A 80 -1.41 -8.37 5.33
CA ALA A 80 -2.14 -9.11 4.30
C ALA A 80 -3.46 -9.67 4.83
N HIS A 81 -3.47 -10.27 6.03
CA HIS A 81 -4.70 -10.74 6.67
C HIS A 81 -5.69 -9.61 6.95
N TRP A 82 -5.19 -8.48 7.46
CA TRP A 82 -6.02 -7.30 7.67
C TRP A 82 -6.63 -6.79 6.36
N MET A 83 -5.85 -6.74 5.27
CA MET A 83 -6.35 -6.34 3.95
C MET A 83 -7.44 -7.29 3.43
N MET A 84 -7.25 -8.62 3.58
CA MET A 84 -8.25 -9.61 3.17
C MET A 84 -9.56 -9.46 3.94
N GLU A 85 -9.50 -9.22 5.25
CA GLU A 85 -10.70 -8.97 6.05
C GLU A 85 -11.52 -7.77 5.54
N HIS A 86 -10.85 -6.70 5.09
CA HIS A 86 -11.54 -5.56 4.48
C HIS A 86 -12.07 -5.86 3.08
N ALA A 87 -11.36 -6.69 2.30
CA ALA A 87 -11.83 -7.14 1.00
C ALA A 87 -13.12 -7.97 1.13
N ASP A 88 -13.13 -8.94 2.05
CA ASP A 88 -14.31 -9.79 2.32
C ASP A 88 -15.52 -8.93 2.72
N ARG A 89 -15.34 -7.98 3.63
CA ARG A 89 -16.41 -7.04 4.04
C ARG A 89 -16.94 -6.20 2.88
N TYR A 90 -16.07 -5.79 1.96
CA TYR A 90 -16.46 -5.04 0.78
C TYR A 90 -17.27 -5.89 -0.21
N GLU A 91 -16.87 -7.16 -0.39
CA GLU A 91 -17.62 -8.11 -1.21
C GLU A 91 -19.00 -8.42 -0.63
N ASP A 92 -19.10 -8.61 0.69
CA ASP A 92 -20.38 -8.77 1.39
C ASP A 92 -21.30 -7.56 1.18
N TRP A 93 -20.74 -6.35 1.33
CA TRP A 93 -21.47 -5.11 1.07
C TRP A 93 -22.00 -5.04 -0.38
N LEU A 94 -21.19 -5.40 -1.37
CA LEU A 94 -21.62 -5.46 -2.77
C LEU A 94 -22.70 -6.51 -3.02
N ALA A 95 -22.68 -7.62 -2.28
CA ALA A 95 -23.69 -8.67 -2.36
C ALA A 95 -25.01 -8.28 -1.67
N GLY A 96 -25.07 -7.12 -1.00
CA GLY A 96 -26.22 -6.67 -0.22
C GLY A 96 -26.36 -7.37 1.13
N ASN A 97 -25.29 -8.04 1.58
CA ASN A 97 -25.19 -8.58 2.92
C ASN A 97 -24.67 -7.43 3.81
N GLU A 98 -25.57 -6.63 4.40
CA GLU A 98 -25.15 -5.69 5.45
C GLU A 98 -24.58 -6.49 6.65
N PRO A 99 -23.51 -6.00 7.29
CA PRO A 99 -22.95 -6.62 8.50
C PRO A 99 -23.92 -6.58 9.69
#